data_AF-A0A6J4LI28-F1
#
_entry.id   AF-A0A6J4LI28-F1
#
_cell.length_a   1.000
_cell.length_b   1.000
_cell.length_c   1.000
_cell.angle_alpha   90.00
_cell.angle_beta   90.00
_cell.angle_gamma   90.00
#
_symmetry.space_group_name_H-M   'P 1'
#
loop_
_entity.id
_entity.type
_entity.pdbx_description
1 polymer ?
#
loop_
_entity_poly.entity_id
_entity_poly.type
_entity_poly.pdbx_seq_one_letter_code
_entity_poly.pdbx_strand_id
1 'polypeptide(L)'
;MLYLAEVNKKGGFRGGRAELRLLARQQSEQSWSAMPAEELLPAEAANHFNAGALVFVELNPSRQIQTINEAARQLVGILQNFSRLREKFRTQEEEIEGWKQSLIFQAQELGRREVELESQQEELQLLEAEAKKLEQERLATAASSAAAQQFQEEAERNRQELEGAWEHLRREMRRLEDQQERSTTLTAGQVRSIEELLNRLAATTALPESIQGQLSFSLELLGQQQAMLDQYWHQLEQQRTSAHSEQAE
;
A
#
# COMPACT_ATOMS: atom_id res chain seq x y z
N MET A 1 -63.83 13.26 -35.28
CA MET A 1 -62.78 12.22 -35.43
C MET A 1 -62.72 11.83 -36.90
N LEU A 2 -61.52 11.72 -37.47
CA LEU A 2 -61.31 11.45 -38.89
C LEU A 2 -61.24 9.95 -39.17
N TYR A 3 -61.93 9.52 -40.22
CA TYR A 3 -61.98 8.13 -40.68
C TYR A 3 -61.67 8.09 -42.17
N LEU A 4 -60.96 7.04 -42.61
CA LEU A 4 -60.87 6.66 -44.01
C LEU A 4 -62.01 5.70 -44.30
N ALA A 5 -62.77 5.95 -45.35
CA ALA A 5 -63.90 5.13 -45.76
C ALA A 5 -63.92 4.88 -47.26
N GLU A 6 -64.58 3.80 -47.67
CA GLU A 6 -64.87 3.48 -49.07
C GLU A 6 -66.35 3.75 -49.36
N VAL A 7 -66.63 4.38 -50.50
CA VAL A 7 -68.00 4.66 -50.96
C VAL A 7 -68.59 3.41 -51.61
N ASN A 8 -69.67 2.89 -51.03
CA ASN A 8 -70.47 1.81 -51.58
C ASN A 8 -71.79 2.36 -52.15
N LYS A 9 -72.19 1.93 -53.35
CA LYS A 9 -73.50 2.26 -53.94
C LYS A 9 -74.34 1.01 -54.05
N LYS A 10 -75.50 0.99 -53.37
CA LYS A 10 -76.52 -0.05 -53.56
C LYS A 10 -77.53 0.43 -54.60
N GLY A 11 -77.74 -0.35 -55.67
CA GLY A 11 -78.55 0.05 -56.83
C GLY A 11 -79.81 -0.80 -57.06
N GLY A 12 -80.94 -0.11 -57.17
CA GLY A 12 -82.16 -0.53 -57.86
C GLY A 12 -82.74 0.70 -58.59
N PHE A 13 -83.52 0.47 -59.65
CA PHE A 13 -84.01 1.38 -60.71
C PHE A 13 -84.67 2.75 -60.31
N ARG A 14 -84.61 3.19 -59.04
CA ARG A 14 -85.17 4.46 -58.52
C ARG A 14 -84.27 5.11 -57.45
N GLY A 15 -83.04 5.46 -57.81
CA GLY A 15 -82.13 6.27 -56.98
C GLY A 15 -81.36 5.47 -55.94
N GLY A 16 -80.12 5.10 -56.27
CA GLY A 16 -79.22 4.41 -55.34
C GLY A 16 -78.75 5.34 -54.22
N ARG A 17 -78.81 4.86 -52.96
CA ARG A 17 -78.25 5.57 -51.80
C ARG A 17 -76.80 5.13 -51.60
N ALA A 18 -75.90 6.10 -51.44
CA ALA A 18 -74.51 5.84 -51.06
C ALA A 18 -74.41 5.48 -49.56
N GLU A 19 -73.57 4.48 -49.28
CA GLU A 19 -73.15 4.06 -47.94
C GLU A 19 -71.62 4.21 -47.85
N LEU A 20 -71.10 4.47 -46.66
CA LEU A 20 -69.68 4.57 -46.39
C LEU A 20 -69.24 3.39 -45.53
N ARG A 21 -68.31 2.59 -46.04
CA ARG A 21 -67.63 1.54 -45.29
C ARG A 21 -66.41 2.12 -44.59
N LEU A 22 -66.42 2.19 -43.27
CA LEU A 22 -65.26 2.68 -42.51
C LEU A 22 -64.11 1.65 -42.55
N LEU A 23 -62.92 2.09 -42.94
CA LEU A 23 -61.74 1.24 -43.13
C LEU A 23 -60.68 1.48 -42.06
N ALA A 24 -60.42 2.73 -41.71
CA ALA A 24 -59.43 3.10 -40.70
C ALA A 24 -59.85 4.36 -39.95
N ARG A 25 -59.39 4.48 -38.71
CA ARG A 25 -59.60 5.65 -37.86
C ARG A 25 -58.25 6.29 -37.55
N GLN A 26 -58.20 7.62 -37.61
CA GLN A 26 -57.03 8.36 -37.16
C GLN A 26 -56.95 8.33 -35.63
N GLN A 27 -55.84 7.81 -35.08
CA GLN A 27 -55.54 7.84 -33.65
C GLN A 27 -54.73 9.07 -33.26
N SER A 28 -53.77 9.45 -34.10
CA SER A 28 -52.95 10.65 -33.96
C SER A 28 -52.59 11.19 -35.35
N GLU A 29 -51.90 12.32 -35.42
CA GLU A 29 -51.52 12.94 -36.69
C GLU A 29 -50.76 11.99 -37.63
N GLN A 30 -49.98 11.06 -37.08
CA GLN A 30 -49.15 10.10 -37.83
C GLN A 30 -49.56 8.64 -37.63
N SER A 31 -50.70 8.37 -36.98
CA SER A 31 -51.13 6.99 -36.67
C SER A 31 -52.58 6.74 -37.08
N TRP A 32 -52.78 5.66 -37.82
CA TRP A 32 -54.07 5.15 -38.26
C TRP A 32 -54.24 3.72 -37.77
N SER A 33 -55.41 3.40 -37.23
CA SER A 33 -55.79 2.04 -36.86
C SER A 33 -56.88 1.52 -37.79
N ALA A 34 -56.68 0.32 -38.33
CA ALA A 34 -57.71 -0.37 -39.10
C ALA A 34 -58.97 -0.58 -38.25
N MET A 35 -60.13 -0.48 -38.90
CA MET A 35 -61.42 -0.79 -38.28
C MET A 35 -61.59 -2.32 -38.25
N PRO A 36 -61.71 -2.95 -37.06
CA PRO A 36 -61.80 -4.40 -36.96
C PRO A 36 -63.17 -4.96 -37.37
N ALA A 37 -64.20 -4.11 -37.44
CA ALA A 37 -65.55 -4.46 -37.84
C ALA A 37 -65.96 -3.65 -39.08
N GLU A 38 -66.72 -4.29 -39.98
CA GLU A 38 -67.29 -3.64 -41.15
C GLU A 38 -68.46 -2.75 -40.70
N GLU A 39 -68.17 -1.46 -40.50
CA GLU A 39 -69.17 -0.45 -40.15
C GLU A 39 -69.61 0.30 -41.41
N LEU A 40 -70.90 0.22 -41.73
CA LEU A 40 -71.53 0.90 -42.87
C LEU A 40 -72.38 2.06 -42.36
N LEU A 41 -72.13 3.27 -42.85
CA LEU A 41 -72.90 4.47 -42.52
C LEU A 41 -73.66 4.97 -43.75
N PRO A 42 -74.98 5.23 -43.67
CA PRO A 42 -75.71 5.86 -44.76
C PRO A 42 -75.20 7.29 -44.98
N ALA A 43 -74.89 7.65 -46.21
CA ALA A 43 -74.26 8.92 -46.54
C ALA A 43 -74.77 9.47 -47.87
N GLU A 44 -75.95 10.12 -47.84
CA GLU A 44 -76.52 10.73 -49.05
C GLU A 44 -75.61 11.81 -49.65
N ALA A 45 -74.86 12.52 -48.79
CA ALA A 45 -73.84 13.46 -49.20
C ALA A 45 -72.70 12.81 -50.02
N ALA A 46 -72.52 11.48 -49.98
CA ALA A 46 -71.51 10.77 -50.76
C ALA A 46 -71.97 10.36 -52.17
N ASN A 47 -73.22 10.64 -52.57
CA ASN A 47 -73.78 10.20 -53.86
C ASN A 47 -73.00 10.70 -55.09
N HIS A 48 -72.30 11.83 -54.95
CA HIS A 48 -71.49 12.44 -56.01
C HIS A 48 -70.12 11.77 -56.23
N PHE A 49 -69.67 10.92 -55.31
CA PHE A 49 -68.47 10.10 -55.49
C PHE A 49 -68.79 8.81 -56.23
N ASN A 50 -67.79 8.19 -56.86
CA ASN A 50 -67.95 6.90 -57.52
C ASN A 50 -67.97 5.75 -56.50
N ALA A 51 -68.58 4.62 -56.85
CA ALA A 51 -68.45 3.41 -56.05
C ALA A 51 -66.97 2.97 -56.01
N GLY A 52 -66.49 2.54 -54.84
CA GLY A 52 -65.08 2.22 -54.58
C GLY A 52 -64.18 3.44 -54.32
N ALA A 53 -64.72 4.67 -54.34
CA ALA A 53 -63.91 5.85 -54.06
C ALA A 53 -63.53 5.91 -52.57
N LEU A 54 -62.27 6.23 -52.29
CA LEU A 54 -61.78 6.47 -50.94
C LEU A 54 -62.02 7.92 -50.53
N VAL A 55 -62.63 8.10 -49.36
CA VAL A 55 -62.96 9.41 -48.80
C VAL A 55 -62.55 9.49 -47.33
N PHE A 56 -62.15 10.68 -46.92
CA PHE A 56 -62.01 11.03 -45.51
C PHE A 56 -63.32 11.56 -44.97
N VAL A 57 -63.72 11.07 -43.80
CA VAL A 57 -65.01 11.34 -43.17
C VAL A 57 -64.77 11.82 -41.76
N GLU A 58 -65.26 13.01 -41.43
CA GLU A 58 -65.27 13.48 -40.04
C GLU A 58 -66.59 13.11 -39.39
N LEU A 59 -66.52 12.30 -38.34
CA LEU A 59 -67.67 11.97 -37.50
C LEU A 59 -67.65 12.83 -36.23
N ASN A 60 -68.82 13.32 -35.84
CA ASN A 60 -69.03 13.98 -34.56
C ASN A 60 -69.11 12.94 -33.40
N PRO A 61 -69.20 13.38 -32.13
CA PRO A 61 -69.36 12.46 -31.00
C PRO A 61 -70.63 11.58 -31.07
N SER A 62 -71.68 12.03 -31.76
CA SER A 62 -72.91 11.25 -31.99
C SER A 62 -72.86 10.37 -33.25
N ARG A 63 -71.67 10.15 -33.84
CA ARG A 63 -71.43 9.33 -35.04
C ARG A 63 -72.17 9.79 -36.31
N GLN A 64 -72.51 11.07 -36.37
CA GLN A 64 -73.06 11.69 -37.58
C GLN A 64 -71.94 12.28 -38.42
N ILE A 65 -72.09 12.17 -39.75
CA ILE A 65 -71.16 12.69 -40.73
C ILE A 65 -71.22 14.21 -40.72
N GLN A 66 -70.08 14.85 -40.47
CA GLN A 66 -69.92 16.30 -40.58
C GLN A 66 -69.38 16.70 -41.96
N THR A 67 -68.30 16.06 -42.40
CA THR A 67 -67.63 16.38 -43.66
C THR A 67 -67.20 15.11 -44.38
N ILE A 68 -67.19 15.17 -45.72
CA ILE A 68 -66.68 14.11 -46.60
C ILE A 68 -65.76 14.78 -47.63
N ASN A 69 -64.51 14.32 -47.69
CA ASN A 69 -63.50 14.85 -48.60
C ASN A 69 -62.84 13.71 -49.38
N GLU A 70 -62.41 13.98 -50.61
CA GLU A 70 -61.67 13.00 -51.40
C GLU A 70 -60.33 12.64 -50.74
N ALA A 71 -60.01 11.35 -50.61
CA ALA A 71 -58.84 10.91 -49.87
C ALA A 71 -57.54 10.93 -50.67
N ALA A 72 -57.60 10.93 -52.01
CA ALA A 72 -56.44 10.66 -52.88
C ALA A 72 -55.21 11.54 -52.57
N ARG A 73 -55.37 12.86 -52.56
CA ARG A 73 -54.26 13.81 -52.33
C ARG A 73 -53.69 13.69 -50.91
N GLN A 74 -54.57 13.55 -49.92
CA GLN A 74 -54.17 13.44 -48.52
C GLN A 74 -53.46 12.11 -48.24
N LEU A 75 -53.93 11.00 -48.81
CA LEU A 75 -53.27 9.69 -48.73
C LEU A 75 -51.88 9.70 -49.34
N VAL A 76 -51.70 10.36 -50.49
CA VAL A 76 -50.36 10.55 -51.08
C VAL A 76 -49.44 11.32 -50.12
N GLY A 77 -49.93 12.38 -49.48
CA GLY A 77 -49.18 13.13 -48.48
C GLY A 77 -48.79 12.28 -47.26
N ILE A 78 -49.72 11.47 -46.75
CA ILE A 78 -49.48 10.54 -45.64
C ILE A 78 -48.39 9.52 -46.02
N LEU A 79 -48.47 8.90 -47.20
CA LEU A 79 -47.47 7.94 -47.67
C LEU A 79 -46.09 8.59 -47.87
N GLN A 80 -46.03 9.81 -48.41
CA GLN A 80 -44.78 10.55 -48.54
C GLN A 80 -44.16 10.87 -47.17
N ASN A 81 -44.98 11.27 -46.20
CA ASN A 81 -44.53 11.53 -44.84
C ASN A 81 -44.02 10.27 -44.15
N PHE A 82 -44.71 9.13 -44.28
CA PHE A 82 -44.23 7.85 -43.76
C PHE A 82 -42.89 7.45 -44.37
N SER A 83 -42.70 7.65 -45.68
CA SER A 83 -41.42 7.37 -46.34
C SER A 83 -40.28 8.22 -45.76
N ARG A 84 -40.50 9.52 -45.58
CA ARG A 84 -39.52 10.44 -44.98
C ARG A 84 -39.21 10.09 -43.53
N LEU A 85 -40.23 9.74 -42.76
CA LEU A 85 -40.06 9.40 -41.34
C LEU A 85 -39.27 8.10 -41.18
N ARG A 86 -39.54 7.09 -42.03
CA ARG A 86 -38.77 5.84 -42.06
C ARG A 86 -37.30 6.09 -42.37
N GLU A 87 -37.01 6.96 -43.34
CA GLU A 87 -35.61 7.31 -43.67
C GLU A 87 -34.92 8.01 -42.49
N LYS A 88 -35.60 8.96 -41.84
CA LYS A 88 -35.06 9.63 -40.64
C LYS A 88 -34.76 8.65 -39.51
N PHE A 89 -35.66 7.71 -39.24
CA PHE A 89 -35.44 6.70 -38.21
C PHE A 89 -34.25 5.81 -38.55
N ARG A 90 -34.07 5.44 -39.82
CA ARG A 90 -32.90 4.69 -40.27
C ARG A 90 -31.60 5.46 -40.01
N THR A 91 -31.54 6.74 -40.39
CA THR A 91 -30.35 7.57 -40.12
C THR A 91 -30.06 7.68 -38.62
N GLN A 92 -31.09 7.87 -37.80
CA GLN A 92 -30.94 7.91 -36.35
C GLN A 92 -30.44 6.58 -35.77
N GLU A 93 -30.92 5.46 -36.28
CA GLU A 93 -30.46 4.13 -35.87
C GLU A 93 -28.98 3.92 -36.21
N GLU A 94 -28.55 4.36 -37.39
CA GLU A 94 -27.14 4.34 -37.82
C GLU A 94 -26.26 5.24 -36.91
N GLU A 95 -26.73 6.45 -36.55
CA GLU A 95 -26.04 7.34 -35.61
C GLU A 95 -25.93 6.73 -34.20
N ILE A 96 -27.02 6.15 -33.69
CA ILE A 96 -27.05 5.48 -32.38
C ILE A 96 -26.07 4.32 -32.35
N GLU A 97 -26.02 3.50 -33.39
CA GLU A 97 -25.05 2.41 -33.46
C GLU A 97 -23.62 2.97 -33.52
N GLY A 98 -23.37 4.06 -34.24
CA GLY A 98 -22.08 4.76 -34.23
C GLY A 98 -21.67 5.25 -32.84
N TRP A 99 -22.60 5.83 -32.08
CA TRP A 99 -22.36 6.25 -30.69
C TRP A 99 -22.10 5.06 -29.77
N LYS A 100 -22.83 3.96 -29.93
CA LYS A 100 -22.63 2.73 -29.17
C LYS A 100 -21.25 2.13 -29.40
N GLN A 101 -20.79 2.07 -30.66
CA GLN A 101 -19.43 1.62 -30.96
C GLN A 101 -18.37 2.52 -30.31
N SER A 102 -18.58 3.84 -30.36
CA SER A 102 -17.69 4.81 -29.69
C SER A 102 -17.65 4.62 -28.16
N LEU A 103 -18.81 4.36 -27.54
CA LEU A 103 -18.89 4.09 -26.10
C LEU A 103 -18.21 2.78 -25.71
N ILE A 104 -18.33 1.73 -26.53
CA ILE A 104 -17.62 0.46 -26.31
C ILE A 104 -16.11 0.69 -26.34
N PHE A 105 -15.62 1.45 -27.33
CA PHE A 105 -14.20 1.79 -27.42
C PHE A 105 -13.73 2.59 -26.21
N GLN A 106 -14.49 3.60 -25.78
CA GLN A 106 -14.16 4.39 -24.59
C GLN A 106 -14.14 3.52 -23.31
N ALA A 107 -15.08 2.60 -23.15
CA ALA A 107 -15.10 1.68 -22.01
C ALA A 107 -13.89 0.74 -22.00
N GLN A 108 -13.47 0.25 -23.16
CA GLN A 108 -12.26 -0.58 -23.29
C GLN A 108 -10.99 0.20 -22.92
N GLU A 109 -10.86 1.44 -23.40
CA GLU A 109 -9.71 2.29 -23.06
C GLU A 109 -9.67 2.67 -21.58
N LEU A 110 -10.84 2.91 -20.96
CA LEU A 110 -10.94 3.12 -19.52
C LEU A 110 -10.50 1.87 -18.74
N GLY A 111 -10.97 0.68 -19.13
CA GLY A 111 -10.54 -0.57 -18.50
C GLY A 111 -9.03 -0.80 -18.64
N ARG A 112 -8.42 -0.45 -19.78
CA ARG A 112 -6.95 -0.53 -19.93
C ARG A 112 -6.23 0.41 -18.97
N ARG A 113 -6.71 1.65 -18.85
CA ARG A 113 -6.11 2.66 -17.94
C ARG A 113 -6.28 2.28 -16.48
N GLU A 114 -7.41 1.67 -16.11
CA GLU A 114 -7.67 1.20 -14.75
C GLU A 114 -6.65 0.13 -14.35
N VAL A 115 -6.40 -0.85 -15.21
CA VAL A 115 -5.36 -1.88 -14.98
C VAL A 115 -3.97 -1.27 -14.88
N GLU A 116 -3.65 -0.28 -15.72
CA GLU A 116 -2.36 0.42 -15.66
C GLU A 116 -2.18 1.17 -14.32
N LEU A 117 -3.22 1.86 -13.86
CA LEU A 117 -3.19 2.58 -12.58
C LEU A 117 -3.12 1.63 -11.38
N GLU A 118 -3.81 0.49 -11.44
CA GLU A 118 -3.71 -0.54 -10.39
C GLU A 118 -2.28 -1.09 -10.30
N SER A 119 -1.64 -1.38 -11.43
CA SER A 119 -0.23 -1.80 -11.47
C SER A 119 0.71 -0.72 -10.91
N GLN A 120 0.50 0.56 -11.26
CA GLN A 120 1.30 1.67 -10.69
C GLN A 120 1.07 1.83 -9.18
N GLN A 121 -0.15 1.60 -8.71
CA GLN A 121 -0.47 1.64 -7.29
C GLN A 121 0.22 0.51 -6.52
N GLU A 122 0.27 -0.71 -7.06
CA GLU A 122 1.03 -1.82 -6.49
C GLU A 122 2.53 -1.51 -6.42
N GLU A 123 3.10 -0.94 -7.48
CA GLU A 123 4.51 -0.52 -7.50
C GLU A 123 4.80 0.53 -6.42
N LEU A 124 3.93 1.54 -6.27
CA LEU A 124 4.06 2.55 -5.22
C LEU A 124 4.00 1.94 -3.82
N GLN A 125 3.11 0.97 -3.57
CA GLN A 125 3.04 0.29 -2.27
C GLN A 125 4.32 -0.49 -1.95
N LEU A 126 4.95 -1.12 -2.95
CA LEU A 126 6.23 -1.79 -2.78
C LEU A 126 7.35 -0.80 -2.45
N LEU A 127 7.43 0.31 -3.18
CA LEU A 127 8.41 1.37 -2.94
C LEU A 127 8.23 2.01 -1.55
N GLU A 128 6.99 2.24 -1.12
CA GLU A 128 6.70 2.73 0.24
C GLU A 128 7.14 1.73 1.33
N ALA A 129 6.94 0.44 1.10
CA ALA A 129 7.39 -0.59 2.02
C ALA A 129 8.93 -0.67 2.09
N GLU A 130 9.61 -0.55 0.95
CA GLU A 130 11.07 -0.49 0.89
C GLU A 130 11.62 0.76 1.58
N ALA A 131 11.03 1.93 1.34
CA ALA A 131 11.41 3.18 1.99
C ALA A 131 11.26 3.09 3.53
N LYS A 132 10.18 2.47 4.01
CA LYS A 132 9.98 2.22 5.46
C LYS A 132 11.05 1.30 6.04
N LYS A 133 11.44 0.24 5.33
CA LYS A 133 12.52 -0.66 5.76
C LYS A 133 13.85 0.08 5.81
N LEU A 134 14.18 0.84 4.77
CA LEU A 134 15.41 1.62 4.71
C LEU A 134 15.48 2.64 5.85
N GLU A 135 14.38 3.31 6.17
CA GLU A 135 14.33 4.25 7.30
C GLU A 135 14.58 3.54 8.64
N GLN A 136 13.98 2.36 8.84
CA GLN A 136 14.25 1.54 10.04
C GLN A 136 15.72 1.14 10.14
N GLU A 137 16.34 0.72 9.03
CA GLU A 137 17.77 0.38 8.99
C GLU A 137 18.65 1.60 9.29
N ARG A 138 18.31 2.78 8.77
CA ARG A 138 19.04 4.02 9.08
C ARG A 138 18.94 4.39 10.55
N LEU A 139 17.75 4.29 11.15
CA LEU A 139 17.55 4.54 12.58
C LEU A 139 18.32 3.54 13.44
N ALA A 140 18.30 2.24 13.09
CA ALA A 140 19.07 1.22 13.79
C ALA A 140 20.59 1.46 13.69
N THR A 141 21.07 1.84 12.50
CA THR A 141 22.49 2.17 12.28
C THR A 141 22.90 3.41 13.07
N ALA A 142 22.07 4.45 13.08
CA ALA A 142 22.31 5.65 13.88
C ALA A 142 22.35 5.33 15.38
N ALA A 143 21.43 4.50 15.88
CA ALA A 143 21.40 4.06 17.28
C ALA A 143 22.65 3.24 17.64
N SER A 144 23.06 2.30 16.79
CA SER A 144 24.28 1.52 16.99
C SER A 144 25.52 2.41 16.99
N SER A 145 25.56 3.43 16.14
CA SER A 145 26.70 4.35 16.06
C SER A 145 26.79 5.24 17.31
N ALA A 146 25.65 5.72 17.82
CA ALA A 146 25.59 6.47 19.07
C ALA A 146 26.01 5.62 20.28
N ALA A 147 25.57 4.36 20.35
CA ALA A 147 25.99 3.44 21.41
C ALA A 147 27.50 3.14 21.35
N ALA A 148 28.06 2.97 20.15
CA ALA A 148 29.50 2.78 19.96
C ALA A 148 30.30 4.00 20.42
N GLN A 149 29.82 5.22 20.14
CA GLN A 149 30.46 6.46 20.62
C GLN A 149 30.42 6.55 22.15
N GLN A 150 29.29 6.24 22.78
CA GLN A 150 29.19 6.22 24.25
C GLN A 150 30.17 5.22 24.87
N PHE A 151 30.26 4.01 24.31
CA PHE A 151 31.19 2.99 24.79
C PHE A 151 32.66 3.43 24.61
N GLN A 152 32.99 4.10 23.50
CA GLN A 152 34.32 4.67 23.29
C GLN A 152 34.66 5.75 24.32
N GLU A 153 33.72 6.66 24.60
CA GLU A 153 33.92 7.70 25.63
C GLU A 153 34.12 7.10 27.02
N GLU A 154 33.31 6.09 27.40
CA GLU A 154 33.46 5.38 28.68
C GLU A 154 34.80 4.64 28.76
N ALA A 155 35.22 3.98 27.67
CA ALA A 155 36.51 3.31 27.61
C ALA A 155 37.68 4.29 27.73
N GLU A 156 37.59 5.47 27.11
CA GLU A 156 38.59 6.53 27.25
C GLU A 156 38.66 7.08 28.68
N ARG A 157 37.51 7.30 29.33
CA ARG A 157 37.45 7.71 30.74
C ARG A 157 38.07 6.65 31.65
N ASN A 158 37.67 5.39 31.50
CA ASN A 158 38.24 4.28 32.25
C ASN A 158 39.74 4.15 32.05
N ARG A 159 40.24 4.34 30.80
CA ARG A 159 41.68 4.34 30.51
C ARG A 159 42.40 5.47 31.26
N GLN A 160 41.86 6.69 31.22
CA GLN A 160 42.44 7.84 31.94
C GLN A 160 42.45 7.61 33.46
N GLU A 161 41.39 7.04 34.02
CA GLU A 161 41.31 6.69 35.44
C GLU A 161 42.36 5.63 35.83
N LEU A 162 42.52 4.59 35.01
CA LEU A 162 43.55 3.56 35.22
C LEU A 162 44.96 4.14 35.12
N GLU A 163 45.24 4.97 34.12
CA GLU A 163 46.52 5.67 34.00
C GLU A 163 46.82 6.52 35.25
N GLY A 164 45.85 7.28 35.73
CA GLY A 164 45.97 8.05 36.97
C GLY A 164 46.22 7.17 38.21
N ALA A 165 45.53 6.03 38.31
CA ALA A 165 45.74 5.05 39.39
C ALA A 165 47.14 4.42 39.32
N TRP A 166 47.62 4.08 38.12
CA TRP A 166 48.98 3.57 37.89
C TRP A 166 50.05 4.59 38.28
N GLU A 167 49.86 5.87 37.93
CA GLU A 167 50.76 6.94 38.36
C GLU A 167 50.77 7.12 39.88
N HIS A 168 49.61 6.99 40.54
CA HIS A 168 49.54 7.01 41.99
C HIS A 168 50.31 5.86 42.61
N LEU A 169 50.07 4.62 42.16
CA LEU A 169 50.77 3.43 42.63
C LEU A 169 52.29 3.55 42.42
N ARG A 170 52.72 4.02 41.25
CA ARG A 170 54.14 4.22 40.94
C ARG A 170 54.79 5.27 41.84
N ARG A 171 54.06 6.34 42.20
CA ARG A 171 54.52 7.33 43.19
C ARG A 171 54.61 6.73 44.58
N GLU A 172 53.67 5.89 44.99
CA GLU A 172 53.74 5.20 46.27
C GLU A 172 54.88 4.20 46.34
N MET A 173 55.12 3.39 45.30
CA MET A 173 56.28 2.50 45.22
C MET A 173 57.60 3.28 45.35
N ARG A 174 57.76 4.39 44.62
CA ARG A 174 58.95 5.26 44.77
C ARG A 174 59.07 5.86 46.17
N ARG A 175 57.96 6.24 46.80
CA ARG A 175 57.98 6.73 48.19
C ARG A 175 58.39 5.62 49.16
N LEU A 176 57.96 4.38 48.94
CA LEU A 176 58.37 3.23 49.74
C LEU A 176 59.85 2.92 49.52
N GLU A 177 60.34 2.96 48.28
CA GLU A 177 61.78 2.85 47.97
C GLU A 177 62.59 3.96 48.64
N ASP A 178 62.19 5.23 48.51
CA ASP A 178 62.83 6.36 49.19
C ASP A 178 62.79 6.23 50.72
N GLN A 179 61.69 5.69 51.27
CA GLN A 179 61.57 5.37 52.70
C GLN A 179 62.43 4.18 53.10
N GLN A 180 62.66 3.22 52.20
CA GLN A 180 63.54 2.08 52.44
C GLN A 180 65.01 2.51 52.37
N GLU A 181 65.35 3.48 51.52
CA GLU A 181 66.67 4.11 51.46
C GLU A 181 66.93 5.07 52.63
N ARG A 182 65.89 5.75 53.14
CA ARG A 182 65.97 6.68 54.30
C ARG A 182 65.74 6.01 55.64
N SER A 183 64.99 4.91 55.69
CA SER A 183 65.14 3.94 56.77
C SER A 183 66.56 3.47 56.67
N THR A 184 67.32 3.59 57.75
CA THR A 184 68.67 3.04 57.82
C THR A 184 68.60 1.64 57.22
N THR A 185 69.24 1.44 56.06
CA THR A 185 69.56 0.08 55.61
C THR A 185 70.11 -0.59 56.85
N LEU A 186 69.49 -1.69 57.26
CA LEU A 186 70.04 -2.51 58.34
C LEU A 186 71.48 -2.75 57.93
N THR A 187 72.39 -2.00 58.54
CA THR A 187 73.80 -2.01 58.11
C THR A 187 74.25 -3.45 58.32
N ALA A 188 75.24 -3.97 57.59
CA ALA A 188 75.69 -5.35 57.80
C ALA A 188 76.02 -5.66 59.29
N GLY A 189 76.34 -4.63 60.10
CA GLY A 189 76.42 -4.69 61.56
C GLY A 189 75.08 -4.74 62.33
N GLN A 190 74.01 -4.08 61.86
CA GLN A 190 72.65 -4.19 62.42
C GLN A 190 71.97 -5.50 62.01
N VAL A 191 72.22 -6.03 60.81
CA VAL A 191 71.81 -7.39 60.43
C VAL A 191 72.51 -8.41 61.33
N ARG A 192 73.82 -8.25 61.57
CA ARG A 192 74.54 -9.10 62.53
C ARG A 192 74.05 -8.95 63.97
N SER A 193 73.68 -7.75 64.42
CA SER A 193 73.14 -7.58 65.77
C SER A 193 71.72 -8.14 65.89
N ILE A 194 70.91 -8.08 64.83
CA ILE A 194 69.60 -8.75 64.76
C ILE A 194 69.79 -10.27 64.70
N GLU A 195 70.76 -10.80 63.94
CA GLU A 195 71.13 -12.22 63.95
C GLU A 195 71.69 -12.67 65.31
N GLU A 196 72.47 -11.84 66.00
CA GLU A 196 72.97 -12.13 67.36
C GLU A 196 71.86 -12.04 68.41
N LEU A 197 70.92 -11.10 68.26
CA LEU A 197 69.75 -10.99 69.14
C LEU A 197 68.75 -12.11 68.88
N LEU A 198 68.58 -12.54 67.62
CA LEU A 198 67.78 -13.72 67.24
C LEU A 198 68.45 -15.02 67.69
N ASN A 199 69.77 -15.16 67.56
CA ASN A 199 70.51 -16.29 68.11
C ASN A 199 70.54 -16.28 69.64
N ARG A 200 70.60 -15.11 70.28
CA ARG A 200 70.45 -14.99 71.74
C ARG A 200 69.02 -15.33 72.17
N LEU A 201 67.98 -14.90 71.47
CA LEU A 201 66.60 -15.27 71.75
C LEU A 201 66.36 -16.77 71.53
N ALA A 202 66.95 -17.34 70.47
CA ALA A 202 66.93 -18.78 70.21
C ALA A 202 67.74 -19.59 71.24
N ALA A 203 68.81 -19.02 71.80
CA ALA A 203 69.63 -19.67 72.82
C ALA A 203 69.13 -19.45 74.26
N THR A 204 68.34 -18.40 74.53
CA THR A 204 67.84 -18.08 75.87
C THR A 204 66.37 -18.42 76.10
N THR A 205 65.65 -18.85 75.07
CA THR A 205 64.34 -19.49 75.22
C THR A 205 64.24 -20.65 74.25
N ALA A 206 64.00 -21.86 74.76
CA ALA A 206 63.37 -22.91 73.96
C ALA A 206 62.05 -22.32 73.45
N LEU A 207 62.05 -21.84 72.20
CA LEU A 207 60.85 -21.28 71.60
C LEU A 207 59.79 -22.38 71.57
N PRO A 208 58.54 -22.11 72.01
CA PRO A 208 57.45 -23.06 71.85
C PRO A 208 57.30 -23.41 70.36
N GLU A 209 57.05 -24.69 70.03
CA GLU A 209 56.90 -25.21 68.66
C GLU A 209 55.97 -24.38 67.77
N SER A 210 55.06 -23.60 68.36
CA SER A 210 54.14 -22.70 67.66
C SER A 210 54.85 -21.58 66.88
N ILE A 211 55.97 -21.04 67.37
CA ILE A 211 56.66 -19.93 66.71
C ILE A 211 57.60 -20.44 65.60
N GLN A 212 58.21 -21.61 65.78
CA GLN A 212 58.93 -22.29 64.69
C GLN A 212 57.98 -22.70 63.56
N GLY A 213 56.76 -23.16 63.90
CA GLY A 213 55.71 -23.44 62.92
C GLY A 213 55.27 -22.19 62.14
N GLN A 214 55.17 -21.03 62.79
CA GLN A 214 54.80 -19.79 62.12
C GLN A 214 55.89 -19.23 61.21
N LEU A 215 57.16 -19.40 61.59
CA LEU A 215 58.32 -18.99 60.79
C LEU A 215 58.56 -19.90 59.58
N SER A 216 58.37 -21.21 59.75
CA SER A 216 58.41 -22.15 58.63
C SER A 216 57.23 -21.91 57.69
N PHE A 217 56.02 -21.70 58.20
CA PHE A 217 54.83 -21.38 57.39
C PHE A 217 54.99 -20.06 56.61
N SER A 218 55.58 -19.02 57.21
CA SER A 218 55.80 -17.76 56.50
C SER A 218 56.87 -17.86 55.42
N LEU A 219 57.92 -18.67 55.64
CA LEU A 219 58.93 -18.99 54.62
C LEU A 219 58.34 -19.83 53.48
N GLU A 220 57.45 -20.78 53.80
CA GLU A 220 56.74 -21.59 52.80
C GLU A 220 55.77 -20.73 51.98
N LEU A 221 55.06 -19.80 52.62
CA LEU A 221 54.16 -18.86 51.96
C LEU A 221 54.93 -17.89 51.05
N LEU A 222 56.13 -17.44 51.46
CA LEU A 222 57.03 -16.66 50.62
C LEU A 222 57.51 -17.45 49.40
N GLY A 223 57.84 -18.73 49.57
CA GLY A 223 58.17 -19.63 48.46
C GLY A 223 57.01 -19.83 47.49
N GLN A 224 55.78 -19.95 47.99
CA GLN A 224 54.58 -20.07 47.16
C GLN A 224 54.26 -18.78 46.38
N GLN A 225 54.43 -17.62 47.01
CA GLN A 225 54.28 -16.32 46.36
C GLN A 225 55.31 -16.13 45.25
N GLN A 226 56.56 -16.55 45.47
CA GLN A 226 57.61 -16.48 44.46
C GLN A 226 57.32 -17.41 43.27
N ALA A 227 56.84 -18.64 43.52
CA ALA A 227 56.43 -19.56 42.47
C ALA A 227 55.22 -19.06 41.65
N MET A 228 54.27 -18.37 42.29
CA MET A 228 53.14 -17.73 41.61
C MET A 228 53.62 -16.60 40.68
N LEU A 229 54.57 -15.78 41.14
CA LEU A 229 55.17 -14.72 40.33
C LEU A 229 55.94 -15.28 39.12
N ASP A 230 56.68 -16.38 39.30
CA ASP A 230 57.37 -17.06 38.20
C ASP A 230 56.38 -17.60 37.15
N GLN A 231 55.23 -18.13 37.58
CA GLN A 231 54.16 -18.57 36.66
C GLN A 231 53.56 -17.41 35.87
N TYR A 232 53.23 -16.30 36.52
CA TYR A 232 52.70 -15.12 35.84
C TYR A 232 53.71 -14.56 34.83
N TRP A 233 55.00 -14.56 35.18
CA TRP A 233 56.07 -14.13 34.27
C TRP A 233 56.12 -15.01 33.00
N HIS A 234 56.02 -16.33 33.17
CA HIS A 234 55.97 -17.25 32.03
C HIS A 234 54.72 -17.08 31.16
N GLN A 235 53.57 -16.79 31.77
CA GLN A 235 52.32 -16.58 31.04
C GLN A 235 52.36 -15.27 30.23
N LEU A 236 53.01 -14.24 30.77
CA LEU A 236 53.24 -12.96 30.08
C LEU A 236 54.19 -13.12 28.88
N GLU A 237 55.25 -13.93 29.02
CA GLU A 237 56.17 -14.24 27.93
C GLU A 237 55.48 -15.04 26.80
N GLN A 238 54.55 -15.93 27.15
CA GLN A 238 53.73 -16.67 26.17
C GLN A 238 52.72 -15.77 25.44
N GLN A 239 52.06 -14.85 26.16
CA GLN A 239 51.16 -13.87 25.54
C GLN A 239 51.91 -12.90 24.63
N ARG A 240 53.14 -12.53 25.00
CA ARG A 240 53.99 -11.68 24.16
C ARG A 240 54.44 -12.38 22.88
N THR A 241 54.79 -13.66 22.95
CA THR A 241 55.19 -14.44 21.75
C THR A 241 54.01 -14.72 20.83
N SER A 242 52.82 -15.00 21.36
CA SER A 242 51.59 -15.18 20.55
C SER A 242 51.10 -13.89 19.89
N ALA A 243 51.17 -12.74 20.58
CA ALA A 243 50.86 -11.44 19.99
C ALA A 243 51.86 -11.05 18.87
N HIS A 244 53.12 -11.49 18.94
CA HIS A 244 54.09 -11.28 17.86
C HIS A 244 53.88 -12.20 16.65
N SER A 245 53.33 -13.41 16.82
CA SER A 245 52.99 -14.27 15.69
C SER A 245 51.74 -13.81 14.93
N GLU A 246 50.74 -13.26 15.63
CA GLU A 246 49.50 -12.75 15.00
C GLU A 246 49.70 -11.42 14.25
N GLN A 247 50.79 -10.69 14.52
CA GLN A 247 51.15 -9.48 13.75
C GLN A 247 52.02 -9.78 12.51
N ALA A 248 52.47 -11.03 12.33
CA ALA A 248 53.36 -11.45 11.23
C ALA A 248 52.66 -12.28 10.14
N GLU A 249 51.38 -12.61 10.30
CA GLU A 249 50.46 -13.10 9.25
C GLU A 249 49.62 -11.95 8.67
#